data_AF-A0A0B7K750-F1
#
_entry.id   AF-A0A0B7K750-F1
#
_cell.length_a   1.000
_cell.length_b   1.000
_cell.length_c   1.000
_cell.angle_alpha   90.00
_cell.angle_beta   90.00
_cell.angle_gamma   90.00
#
_symmetry.space_group_name_H-M   'P 1'
#
loop_
_entity.id
_entity.type
_entity.pdbx_description
1 polymer ?
#
loop_
_entity_poly.entity_id
_entity_poly.type
_entity_poly.pdbx_seq_one_letter_code
_entity_poly.pdbx_strand_id
1 'polypeptide(L)'
;MALLARAAALTAALAATANALYINGSVIAPCDSPIYCHGELLKQVELAQPFSDSKTFVDMPAIKPLEEIQAAFDKLEKPLSNNSALNDFLDEYFADAGGELVAVPEDQLTTDPVFLNRINDTVIQEFTKKVIDIWPDLTRQYSPSSSSNCTSCPNSFIPVNHTFVVAGGRFREPYYWDSYWVIEGLLRTGGSFTEISKNIIENFLDFVEDYGFVPNAARIYYLNRSQPPLLSLMIQTYVDYTNDTEILDRALPLLVKEHEFFMNNRTVDVQVGNKTYTLNRYAVENTQPRPESYREDYITARNSSYYAESGIVYPETVPLNDSQVATLYSHLASGAESGWDYTSRWIANPEDGARDPSVWPPLMHILMQGLRNTPATFGEDDPSYVEVQDLALRLGQRYLDSTFCTWLATGGGSTSETPKLQGLSDQDVGIMFEKYADNSTNRAGGGGEYEVVEGFGWTNGVLIWTVDEFGNQLQRPDCGDLQAAHTTQKRDVQSAVELHVRDGSRVKKFGKRAKRSV
;
A
#
# COMPACT_ATOMS: atom_id res chain seq x y z
N MET A 1 60.81 18.07 23.41
CA MET A 1 60.02 18.27 24.64
C MET A 1 58.90 19.26 24.29
N ALA A 2 57.79 18.88 23.66
CA ALA A 2 56.71 17.97 24.08
C ALA A 2 55.95 18.46 25.32
N LEU A 3 54.79 19.09 25.11
CA LEU A 3 53.62 19.19 25.99
C LEU A 3 52.47 19.73 25.11
N LEU A 4 51.64 18.85 24.54
CA LEU A 4 50.43 18.22 25.11
C LEU A 4 49.17 18.88 24.53
N ALA A 5 48.85 18.52 23.29
CA ALA A 5 47.51 18.69 22.74
C ALA A 5 46.60 17.59 23.32
N ARG A 6 45.54 18.00 24.01
CA ARG A 6 44.49 17.11 24.49
C ARG A 6 43.70 16.60 23.28
N ALA A 7 43.93 15.35 22.92
CA ALA A 7 43.01 14.61 22.06
C ALA A 7 41.77 14.26 22.88
N ALA A 8 40.66 14.93 22.62
CA ALA A 8 39.34 14.43 22.99
C ALA A 8 39.03 13.29 22.03
N ALA A 9 39.12 12.06 22.52
CA ALA A 9 38.60 10.90 21.82
C ALA A 9 37.07 11.01 21.82
N LEU A 10 36.48 11.46 20.70
CA LEU A 10 35.09 11.15 20.40
C LEU A 10 35.04 9.65 20.11
N THR A 11 34.66 8.86 21.12
CA THR A 11 34.09 7.55 20.87
C THR A 11 32.75 7.76 20.19
N ALA A 12 32.74 7.70 18.86
CA ALA A 12 31.51 7.48 18.11
C ALA A 12 31.00 6.09 18.50
N ALA A 13 30.05 6.05 19.44
CA ALA A 13 29.19 4.90 19.58
C ALA A 13 28.31 4.87 18.32
N LEU A 14 28.76 4.18 17.28
CA LEU A 14 27.89 3.67 16.24
C LEU A 14 26.92 2.71 16.93
N ALA A 15 25.78 3.22 17.38
CA ALA A 15 24.63 2.39 17.66
C ALA A 15 24.20 1.80 16.31
N ALA A 16 24.65 0.57 16.05
CA ALA A 16 24.13 -0.23 14.97
C ALA A 16 22.66 -0.56 15.29
N THR A 17 21.73 0.18 14.69
CA THR A 17 20.32 -0.23 14.60
C THR A 17 19.85 -0.05 13.16
N ALA A 18 20.50 -0.77 12.25
CA ALA A 18 19.77 -1.36 11.13
C ALA A 18 19.42 -2.77 11.62
N ASN A 19 18.13 -3.07 11.76
CA ASN A 19 17.70 -4.43 12.08
C ASN A 19 18.36 -5.38 11.07
N ALA A 20 19.17 -6.30 11.59
CA ALA A 20 19.94 -7.19 10.75
C ALA A 20 18.98 -8.15 10.04
N LEU A 21 19.10 -8.23 8.73
CA LEU A 21 18.53 -9.34 7.95
C LEU A 21 18.83 -10.65 8.65
N TYR A 22 17.88 -11.57 8.65
CA TYR A 22 18.19 -12.92 9.11
C TYR A 22 19.09 -13.59 8.07
N ILE A 23 20.32 -13.90 8.45
CA ILE A 23 21.31 -14.57 7.61
C ILE A 23 21.71 -15.88 8.28
N ASN A 24 21.37 -17.01 7.64
CA ASN A 24 21.79 -18.34 8.07
C ASN A 24 22.21 -19.18 6.85
N GLY A 25 23.52 -19.31 6.65
CA GLY A 25 24.07 -19.95 5.45
C GLY A 25 23.68 -19.17 4.20
N SER A 26 22.97 -19.83 3.28
CA SER A 26 22.45 -19.21 2.05
C SER A 26 21.07 -18.56 2.21
N VAL A 27 20.47 -18.63 3.41
CA VAL A 27 19.16 -18.04 3.70
C VAL A 27 19.37 -16.61 4.18
N ILE A 28 18.88 -15.67 3.40
CA ILE A 28 18.70 -14.24 3.71
C ILE A 28 17.20 -13.95 3.67
N ALA A 29 16.65 -13.48 4.79
CA ALA A 29 15.22 -13.18 4.98
C ALA A 29 15.01 -11.85 5.72
N PRO A 30 13.78 -11.28 5.69
CA PRO A 30 13.54 -9.93 6.18
C PRO A 30 13.77 -9.71 7.68
N CYS A 31 13.56 -10.74 8.50
CA CYS A 31 13.67 -10.68 9.96
C CYS A 31 13.93 -12.07 10.53
N ASP A 32 14.20 -12.16 11.83
CA ASP A 32 14.53 -13.41 12.54
C ASP A 32 13.31 -14.24 12.97
N SER A 33 12.08 -13.77 12.71
CA SER A 33 10.86 -14.52 13.01
C SER A 33 10.73 -15.82 12.19
N PRO A 34 10.74 -17.01 12.85
CA PRO A 34 10.66 -18.30 12.16
C PRO A 34 9.23 -18.70 11.75
N ILE A 35 8.26 -17.80 11.95
CA ILE A 35 6.86 -18.00 11.54
C ILE A 35 6.33 -16.92 10.60
N TYR A 36 6.95 -15.73 10.59
CA TYR A 36 6.52 -14.59 9.76
C TYR A 36 7.55 -14.16 8.71
N CYS A 37 8.83 -14.54 8.82
CA CYS A 37 9.87 -14.12 7.88
C CYS A 37 10.61 -15.29 7.22
N HIS A 38 10.78 -16.40 7.93
CA HIS A 38 11.44 -17.60 7.43
C HIS A 38 10.89 -18.84 8.14
N GLY A 39 11.49 -20.00 7.89
CA GLY A 39 11.19 -21.22 8.63
C GLY A 39 10.21 -22.17 7.94
N GLU A 40 10.18 -23.40 8.44
CA GLU A 40 9.36 -24.48 7.85
C GLU A 40 7.87 -24.29 8.12
N LEU A 41 7.50 -23.64 9.24
CA LEU A 41 6.10 -23.36 9.57
C LEU A 41 5.48 -22.45 8.52
N LEU A 42 6.10 -21.30 8.26
CA LEU A 42 5.66 -20.36 7.23
C LEU A 42 5.49 -21.08 5.88
N LYS A 43 6.54 -21.76 5.42
CA LYS A 43 6.52 -22.51 4.16
C LYS A 43 5.38 -23.51 4.08
N GLN A 44 5.19 -24.34 5.10
CA GLN A 44 4.19 -25.40 5.08
C GLN A 44 2.77 -24.84 5.12
N VAL A 45 2.52 -23.78 5.88
CA VAL A 45 1.21 -23.12 5.94
C VAL A 45 0.88 -22.48 4.59
N GLU A 46 1.80 -21.69 4.03
CA GLU A 46 1.60 -20.99 2.75
C GLU A 46 1.36 -21.95 1.58
N LEU A 47 2.13 -23.03 1.51
CA LEU A 47 1.98 -24.04 0.46
C LEU A 47 0.79 -24.99 0.66
N ALA A 48 0.26 -25.11 1.88
CA ALA A 48 -0.97 -25.83 2.15
C ALA A 48 -2.22 -25.05 1.72
N GLN A 49 -2.12 -23.74 1.49
CA GLN A 49 -3.19 -22.86 1.01
C GLN A 49 -4.46 -22.90 1.88
N PRO A 50 -4.37 -22.65 3.20
CA PRO A 50 -5.55 -22.51 4.04
C PRO A 50 -6.40 -21.29 3.66
N PHE A 51 -5.76 -20.25 3.11
CA PHE A 51 -6.37 -18.98 2.71
C PHE A 51 -6.13 -18.70 1.22
N SER A 52 -7.05 -17.94 0.60
CA SER A 52 -6.91 -17.50 -0.79
C SER A 52 -5.75 -16.51 -1.01
N ASP A 53 -5.42 -15.69 0.00
CA ASP A 53 -4.36 -14.68 -0.04
C ASP A 53 -3.26 -15.04 0.97
N SER A 54 -2.02 -15.20 0.47
CA SER A 54 -0.82 -15.52 1.27
C SER A 54 -0.58 -14.52 2.40
N LYS A 55 -0.95 -13.24 2.20
CA LYS A 55 -0.81 -12.21 3.24
C LYS A 55 -1.67 -12.48 4.48
N THR A 56 -2.72 -13.28 4.35
CA THR A 56 -3.64 -13.56 5.47
C THR A 56 -2.90 -14.16 6.66
N PHE A 57 -2.10 -15.21 6.46
CA PHE A 57 -1.44 -15.90 7.56
C PHE A 57 -0.38 -15.03 8.23
N VAL A 58 0.45 -14.34 7.44
CA VAL A 58 1.50 -13.47 7.98
C VAL A 58 0.95 -12.22 8.68
N ASP A 59 -0.32 -11.86 8.48
CA ASP A 59 -1.03 -10.79 9.19
C ASP A 59 -1.74 -11.28 10.47
N MET A 60 -1.79 -12.58 10.74
CA MET A 60 -2.46 -13.12 11.93
C MET A 60 -1.55 -13.01 13.15
N PRO A 61 -1.87 -12.21 14.17
CA PRO A 61 -1.06 -12.11 15.38
C PRO A 61 -1.17 -13.42 16.17
N ALA A 62 -0.05 -13.91 16.71
CA ALA A 62 -0.09 -15.08 17.56
C ALA A 62 -0.81 -14.79 18.87
N ILE A 63 -1.56 -15.77 19.37
CA ILE A 63 -2.23 -15.71 20.68
C ILE A 63 -1.59 -16.64 21.71
N LYS A 64 -0.55 -17.39 21.32
CA LYS A 64 0.27 -18.26 22.16
C LYS A 64 1.78 -17.99 21.97
N PRO A 65 2.63 -18.28 22.96
CA PRO A 65 4.09 -18.14 22.83
C PRO A 65 4.66 -19.00 21.68
N LEU A 66 5.74 -18.52 21.05
CA LEU A 66 6.37 -19.18 19.91
C LEU A 66 6.72 -20.65 20.16
N GLU A 67 7.22 -20.99 21.35
CA GLU A 67 7.58 -22.37 21.70
C GLU A 67 6.36 -23.31 21.69
N GLU A 68 5.19 -22.84 22.15
CA GLU A 68 3.96 -23.61 22.13
C GLU A 68 3.45 -23.82 20.70
N ILE A 69 3.49 -22.76 19.87
CA ILE A 69 3.15 -22.83 18.45
C ILE A 69 4.03 -23.85 17.74
N GLN A 70 5.35 -23.77 17.95
CA GLN A 70 6.31 -24.68 17.31
C GLN A 70 6.06 -26.13 17.76
N ALA A 71 5.85 -26.36 19.05
CA ALA A 71 5.57 -27.70 19.58
C ALA A 71 4.24 -28.28 19.06
N ALA A 72 3.23 -27.44 18.79
CA ALA A 72 1.97 -27.85 18.19
C ALA A 72 2.12 -28.14 16.69
N PHE A 73 2.82 -27.26 15.96
CA PHE A 73 3.16 -27.47 14.54
C PHE A 73 3.98 -28.76 14.34
N ASP A 74 4.92 -29.07 15.23
CA ASP A 74 5.75 -30.28 15.17
C ASP A 74 4.92 -31.57 15.28
N LYS A 75 3.69 -31.51 15.81
CA LYS A 75 2.76 -32.65 15.91
C LYS A 75 1.86 -32.82 14.68
N LEU A 76 1.73 -31.82 13.81
CA LEU A 76 0.94 -31.94 12.58
C LEU A 76 1.61 -32.92 11.61
N GLU A 77 0.80 -33.66 10.83
CA GLU A 77 1.31 -34.53 9.77
C GLU A 77 1.85 -33.70 8.61
N LYS A 78 3.08 -33.99 8.14
CA LYS A 78 3.73 -33.28 7.03
C LYS A 78 3.77 -34.16 5.76
N PRO A 79 3.71 -33.57 4.55
CA PRO A 79 3.48 -32.14 4.28
C PRO A 79 2.07 -31.70 4.70
N LEU A 80 1.94 -30.45 5.12
CA LEU A 80 0.64 -29.89 5.47
C LEU A 80 -0.29 -29.91 4.24
N SER A 81 -1.58 -30.11 4.50
CA SER A 81 -2.65 -29.96 3.51
C SER A 81 -3.77 -29.14 4.13
N ASN A 82 -4.54 -28.43 3.31
CA ASN A 82 -5.72 -27.70 3.80
C ASN A 82 -6.79 -28.69 4.28
N ASN A 83 -6.73 -29.02 5.56
CA ASN A 83 -7.58 -30.00 6.24
C ASN A 83 -7.98 -29.47 7.62
N SER A 84 -8.83 -30.21 8.33
CA SER A 84 -9.31 -29.78 9.66
C SER A 84 -8.17 -29.57 10.65
N ALA A 85 -7.14 -30.43 10.66
CA ALA A 85 -6.04 -30.31 11.61
C ALA A 85 -5.24 -29.00 11.46
N LEU A 86 -4.99 -28.57 10.22
CA LEU A 86 -4.35 -27.27 9.97
C LEU A 86 -5.28 -26.11 10.38
N ASN A 87 -6.56 -26.18 10.02
CA ASN A 87 -7.51 -25.12 10.38
C ASN A 87 -7.69 -25.01 11.91
N ASP A 88 -7.79 -26.13 12.61
CA ASP A 88 -7.87 -26.19 14.08
C ASP A 88 -6.61 -25.61 14.72
N PHE A 89 -5.42 -25.90 14.17
CA PHE A 89 -4.16 -25.31 14.60
C PHE A 89 -4.14 -23.78 14.38
N LEU A 90 -4.62 -23.29 13.24
CA LEU A 90 -4.65 -21.85 12.98
C LEU A 90 -5.62 -21.13 13.93
N ASP A 91 -6.82 -21.67 14.14
CA ASP A 91 -7.84 -21.10 15.03
C ASP A 91 -7.42 -21.14 16.52
N GLU A 92 -6.62 -22.12 16.95
CA GLU A 92 -6.17 -22.24 18.35
C GLU A 92 -4.99 -21.32 18.70
N TYR A 93 -4.08 -21.06 17.75
CA TYR A 93 -2.79 -20.41 18.01
C TYR A 93 -2.68 -18.99 17.47
N PHE A 94 -3.59 -18.55 16.60
CA PHE A 94 -3.54 -17.24 15.95
C PHE A 94 -4.89 -16.51 16.02
N ALA A 95 -4.86 -15.19 16.11
CA ALA A 95 -6.06 -14.35 15.98
C ALA A 95 -6.33 -14.04 14.50
N ASP A 96 -7.48 -13.42 14.22
CA ASP A 96 -7.80 -12.98 12.86
C ASP A 96 -6.77 -11.94 12.36
N ALA A 97 -6.51 -11.95 11.04
CA ALA A 97 -5.59 -11.03 10.39
C ALA A 97 -5.93 -9.56 10.68
N GLY A 98 -4.99 -8.81 11.26
CA GLY A 98 -5.19 -7.44 11.72
C GLY A 98 -5.96 -7.30 13.03
N GLY A 99 -6.10 -8.37 13.82
CA GLY A 99 -6.75 -8.34 15.13
C GLY A 99 -6.06 -7.42 16.16
N GLU A 100 -4.82 -7.01 15.90
CA GLU A 100 -4.03 -6.03 16.65
C GLU A 100 -4.38 -4.56 16.33
N LEU A 101 -5.35 -4.32 15.45
CA LEU A 101 -5.77 -2.98 15.02
C LEU A 101 -7.19 -2.69 15.44
N VAL A 102 -7.40 -1.48 15.95
CA VAL A 102 -8.72 -0.98 16.34
C VAL A 102 -9.09 0.23 15.49
N ALA A 103 -10.39 0.35 15.20
CA ALA A 103 -10.92 1.57 14.60
C ALA A 103 -10.89 2.70 15.62
N VAL A 104 -10.53 3.90 15.17
CA VAL A 104 -10.64 5.10 16.01
C VAL A 104 -12.12 5.48 16.12
N PRO A 105 -12.64 5.84 17.32
CA PRO A 105 -14.04 6.23 17.48
C PRO A 105 -14.44 7.40 16.58
N GLU A 106 -15.61 7.31 15.92
CA GLU A 106 -16.08 8.33 14.97
C GLU A 106 -16.22 9.73 15.58
N ASP A 107 -16.52 9.83 16.87
CA ASP A 107 -16.64 11.11 17.59
C ASP A 107 -15.30 11.83 17.77
N GLN A 108 -14.18 11.14 17.53
CA GLN A 108 -12.83 11.71 17.51
C GLN A 108 -12.37 12.08 16.08
N LEU A 109 -13.17 11.75 15.06
CA LEU A 109 -12.80 11.87 13.63
C LEU A 109 -13.61 12.98 12.95
N THR A 110 -13.40 14.22 13.40
CA THR A 110 -14.07 15.40 12.86
C THR A 110 -13.44 15.88 11.55
N THR A 111 -14.26 16.23 10.57
CA THR A 111 -13.84 16.82 9.30
C THR A 111 -14.19 18.31 9.22
N ASP A 112 -13.37 19.10 8.54
CA ASP A 112 -13.63 20.52 8.22
C ASP A 112 -13.09 20.89 6.83
N PRO A 113 -13.70 20.37 5.75
CA PRO A 113 -13.19 20.55 4.39
C PRO A 113 -13.57 21.92 3.82
N VAL A 114 -12.94 22.98 4.31
CA VAL A 114 -13.25 24.39 3.95
C VAL A 114 -13.19 24.64 2.44
N PHE A 115 -12.34 23.90 1.71
CA PHE A 115 -12.24 24.03 0.26
C PHE A 115 -13.52 23.64 -0.50
N LEU A 116 -14.41 22.84 0.08
CA LEU A 116 -15.67 22.52 -0.59
C LEU A 116 -16.57 23.76 -0.75
N ASN A 117 -16.39 24.79 0.08
CA ASN A 117 -17.18 26.03 0.01
C ASN A 117 -16.95 26.82 -1.28
N ARG A 118 -15.83 26.58 -1.99
CA ARG A 118 -15.54 27.22 -3.28
C ARG A 118 -16.03 26.43 -4.48
N ILE A 119 -16.57 25.22 -4.30
CA ILE A 119 -17.04 24.36 -5.39
C ILE A 119 -18.51 24.66 -5.68
N ASN A 120 -18.80 25.14 -6.89
CA ASN A 120 -20.15 25.54 -7.30
C ASN A 120 -21.01 24.36 -7.77
N ASP A 121 -20.41 23.33 -8.37
CA ASP A 121 -21.16 22.16 -8.82
C ASP A 121 -21.50 21.26 -7.62
N THR A 122 -22.80 21.12 -7.39
CA THR A 122 -23.41 20.32 -6.32
C THR A 122 -23.02 18.85 -6.37
N VAL A 123 -22.97 18.24 -7.56
CA VAL A 123 -22.64 16.82 -7.72
C VAL A 123 -21.18 16.56 -7.39
N ILE A 124 -20.27 17.41 -7.88
CA ILE A 124 -18.85 17.33 -7.53
C ILE A 124 -18.68 17.49 -6.02
N GLN A 125 -19.27 18.53 -5.43
CA GLN A 125 -19.17 18.80 -3.99
C GLN A 125 -19.67 17.64 -3.13
N GLU A 126 -20.85 17.08 -3.44
CA GLU A 126 -21.43 15.97 -2.70
C GLU A 126 -20.65 14.67 -2.89
N PHE A 127 -20.17 14.39 -4.11
CA PHE A 127 -19.31 13.23 -4.36
C PHE A 127 -18.00 13.32 -3.57
N THR A 128 -17.32 14.48 -3.62
CA THR A 128 -16.09 14.68 -2.84
C THR A 128 -16.35 14.53 -1.34
N LYS A 129 -17.50 14.99 -0.84
CA LYS A 129 -17.91 14.75 0.55
C LYS A 129 -18.08 13.26 0.86
N LYS A 130 -18.66 12.47 -0.05
CA LYS A 130 -18.75 11.00 0.13
C LYS A 130 -17.38 10.35 0.20
N VAL A 131 -16.40 10.84 -0.55
CA VAL A 131 -15.02 10.34 -0.50
C VAL A 131 -14.33 10.74 0.80
N ILE A 132 -14.56 11.96 1.29
CA ILE A 132 -14.10 12.40 2.63
C ILE A 132 -14.69 11.52 3.74
N ASP A 133 -15.97 11.15 3.62
CA ASP A 133 -16.67 10.29 4.60
C ASP A 133 -16.08 8.86 4.68
N ILE A 134 -15.15 8.47 3.79
CA ILE A 134 -14.44 7.18 3.85
C ILE A 134 -13.29 7.20 4.86
N TRP A 135 -12.70 8.37 5.16
CA TRP A 135 -11.52 8.43 6.03
C TRP A 135 -11.70 7.82 7.42
N PRO A 136 -12.84 8.01 8.11
CA PRO A 136 -13.08 7.34 9.38
C PRO A 136 -12.97 5.81 9.29
N ASP A 137 -13.52 5.23 8.21
CA ASP A 137 -13.48 3.78 8.00
C ASP A 137 -12.06 3.27 7.77
N LEU A 138 -11.15 4.10 7.25
CA LEU A 138 -9.74 3.76 7.02
C LEU A 138 -8.80 4.12 8.17
N THR A 139 -9.28 4.84 9.20
CA THR A 139 -8.43 5.30 10.31
C THR A 139 -8.29 4.21 11.37
N ARG A 140 -7.05 3.90 11.76
CA ARG A 140 -6.70 2.84 12.70
C ARG A 140 -5.76 3.32 13.80
N GLN A 141 -5.78 2.57 14.89
CA GLN A 141 -4.79 2.64 15.96
C GLN A 141 -4.28 1.23 16.24
N TYR A 142 -2.99 1.12 16.54
CA TYR A 142 -2.39 -0.12 16.99
C TYR A 142 -2.74 -0.38 18.46
N SER A 143 -3.26 -1.57 18.76
CA SER A 143 -3.60 -2.01 20.10
C SER A 143 -3.24 -3.50 20.24
N PRO A 144 -2.02 -3.85 20.70
CA PRO A 144 -1.60 -5.25 20.76
C PRO A 144 -2.49 -6.09 21.70
N SER A 145 -3.08 -5.44 22.71
CA SER A 145 -4.03 -6.08 23.63
C SER A 145 -5.38 -6.46 23.02
N SER A 146 -5.72 -5.96 21.82
CA SER A 146 -7.01 -6.31 21.20
C SER A 146 -7.05 -7.73 20.63
N SER A 147 -5.90 -8.28 20.24
CA SER A 147 -5.80 -9.66 19.74
C SER A 147 -5.48 -10.67 20.84
N SER A 148 -4.64 -10.30 21.82
CA SER A 148 -4.27 -11.18 22.94
C SER A 148 -3.73 -10.41 24.13
N ASN A 149 -3.96 -10.93 25.34
CA ASN A 149 -3.27 -10.47 26.55
C ASN A 149 -1.83 -11.01 26.68
N CYS A 150 -1.35 -11.76 25.69
CA CYS A 150 -0.02 -12.34 25.66
C CYS A 150 1.01 -11.33 25.15
N THR A 151 1.79 -10.76 26.07
CA THR A 151 2.81 -9.74 25.76
C THR A 151 4.08 -10.30 25.11
N SER A 152 4.29 -11.62 25.17
CA SER A 152 5.43 -12.31 24.57
C SER A 152 5.07 -13.08 23.29
N CYS A 153 3.84 -12.91 22.80
CA CYS A 153 3.39 -13.60 21.60
C CYS A 153 3.94 -12.90 20.35
N PRO A 154 4.44 -13.66 19.37
CA PRO A 154 4.89 -13.09 18.10
C PRO A 154 3.79 -12.28 17.42
N ASN A 155 4.17 -11.14 16.85
CA ASN A 155 3.30 -10.37 15.97
C ASN A 155 4.13 -9.89 14.79
N SER A 156 3.56 -9.92 13.59
CA SER A 156 4.23 -9.35 12.43
C SER A 156 4.10 -7.84 12.34
N PHE A 157 3.09 -7.23 12.97
CA PHE A 157 2.90 -5.78 12.97
C PHE A 157 4.01 -5.09 13.78
N ILE A 158 4.62 -4.07 13.19
CA ILE A 158 5.60 -3.21 13.87
C ILE A 158 4.81 -2.23 14.75
N PRO A 159 5.01 -2.22 16.09
CA PRO A 159 4.30 -1.29 16.96
C PRO A 159 4.44 0.17 16.51
N VAL A 160 3.32 0.89 16.48
CA VAL A 160 3.26 2.34 16.23
C VAL A 160 2.51 3.04 17.35
N ASN A 161 2.93 4.25 17.68
CA ASN A 161 2.39 5.01 18.83
C ASN A 161 1.19 5.88 18.45
N HIS A 162 1.10 6.27 17.17
CA HIS A 162 0.11 7.23 16.72
C HIS A 162 -0.92 6.60 15.78
N THR A 163 -2.09 7.24 15.67
CA THR A 163 -3.13 6.85 14.70
C THR A 163 -2.62 6.98 13.28
N PHE A 164 -3.11 6.15 12.38
CA PHE A 164 -2.74 6.21 10.97
C PHE A 164 -3.94 5.86 10.09
N VAL A 165 -3.81 6.11 8.79
CA VAL A 165 -4.80 5.72 7.79
C VAL A 165 -4.22 4.59 6.96
N VAL A 166 -5.01 3.54 6.75
CA VAL A 166 -4.63 2.41 5.88
C VAL A 166 -5.08 2.68 4.45
N ALA A 167 -4.45 1.99 3.49
CA ALA A 167 -4.87 2.04 2.10
C ALA A 167 -6.27 1.44 1.90
N GLY A 168 -6.59 0.29 2.51
CA GLY A 168 -7.89 -0.36 2.42
C GLY A 168 -7.81 -1.87 2.18
N GLY A 169 -8.89 -2.59 2.47
CA GLY A 169 -9.00 -4.04 2.22
C GLY A 169 -7.92 -4.87 2.93
N ARG A 170 -7.06 -5.55 2.14
CA ARG A 170 -5.96 -6.40 2.64
C ARG A 170 -4.77 -5.61 3.22
N PHE A 171 -4.66 -4.33 2.88
CA PHE A 171 -3.62 -3.43 3.33
C PHE A 171 -4.04 -2.82 4.67
N ARG A 172 -3.53 -3.40 5.76
CA ARG A 172 -3.97 -3.11 7.13
C ARG A 172 -2.96 -2.26 7.91
N GLU A 173 -1.81 -1.99 7.31
CA GLU A 173 -0.71 -1.24 7.86
C GLU A 173 -0.54 0.08 7.10
N PRO A 174 0.10 1.12 7.68
CA PRO A 174 0.49 2.29 6.92
C PRO A 174 1.59 1.90 5.92
N TYR A 175 1.32 2.13 4.63
CA TYR A 175 2.28 1.97 3.54
C TYR A 175 3.02 3.27 3.31
N TYR A 176 4.32 3.20 3.04
CA TYR A 176 5.18 4.37 3.02
C TYR A 176 4.78 5.37 1.93
N TRP A 177 4.92 5.03 0.65
CA TRP A 177 4.67 6.01 -0.41
C TRP A 177 3.17 6.36 -0.57
N ASP A 178 2.25 5.42 -0.34
CA ASP A 178 0.80 5.61 -0.33
C ASP A 178 0.40 6.79 0.55
N SER A 179 1.06 6.88 1.71
CA SER A 179 0.77 7.85 2.75
C SER A 179 0.98 9.29 2.30
N TYR A 180 1.80 9.55 1.26
CA TYR A 180 1.96 10.90 0.71
C TYR A 180 0.64 11.42 0.15
N TRP A 181 -0.01 10.64 -0.71
CA TRP A 181 -1.29 11.03 -1.28
C TRP A 181 -2.43 10.98 -0.25
N VAL A 182 -2.36 10.07 0.72
CA VAL A 182 -3.29 10.09 1.86
C VAL A 182 -3.17 11.43 2.60
N ILE A 183 -1.97 11.85 2.98
CA ILE A 183 -1.71 13.13 3.68
C ILE A 183 -2.23 14.33 2.88
N GLU A 184 -2.01 14.37 1.56
CA GLU A 184 -2.55 15.42 0.67
C GLU A 184 -4.08 15.56 0.80
N GLY A 185 -4.80 14.43 0.89
CA GLY A 185 -6.24 14.38 1.08
C GLY A 185 -6.70 14.70 2.50
N LEU A 186 -5.97 14.19 3.51
CA LEU A 186 -6.28 14.40 4.92
C LEU A 186 -6.15 15.88 5.31
N LEU A 187 -5.09 16.55 4.82
CA LEU A 187 -4.90 17.97 5.10
C LEU A 187 -6.04 18.81 4.53
N ARG A 188 -6.49 18.54 3.30
CA ARG A 188 -7.67 19.20 2.69
C ARG A 188 -8.98 18.85 3.37
N THR A 189 -9.06 17.67 3.98
CA THR A 189 -10.22 17.25 4.78
C THR A 189 -10.34 18.07 6.08
N GLY A 190 -9.22 18.51 6.64
CA GLY A 190 -9.19 19.36 7.84
C GLY A 190 -9.71 18.66 9.11
N GLY A 191 -9.96 19.45 10.16
CA GLY A 191 -10.43 18.95 11.45
C GLY A 191 -9.36 18.07 12.14
N SER A 192 -9.77 16.90 12.64
CA SER A 192 -8.85 15.96 13.30
C SER A 192 -7.88 15.31 12.32
N PHE A 193 -8.19 15.33 11.02
CA PHE A 193 -7.35 14.70 10.00
C PHE A 193 -6.04 15.45 9.76
N THR A 194 -5.96 16.73 10.13
CA THR A 194 -4.68 17.47 10.15
C THR A 194 -3.71 16.87 11.17
N GLU A 195 -4.19 16.53 12.38
CA GLU A 195 -3.37 15.86 13.40
C GLU A 195 -3.05 14.41 13.00
N ILE A 196 -3.98 13.72 12.35
CA ILE A 196 -3.71 12.37 11.82
C ILE A 196 -2.61 12.39 10.76
N SER A 197 -2.53 13.43 9.92
CA SER A 197 -1.39 13.62 9.00
C SER A 197 -0.07 13.75 9.75
N LYS A 198 -0.03 14.54 10.83
CA LYS A 198 1.16 14.64 11.70
C LYS A 198 1.52 13.29 12.30
N ASN A 199 0.54 12.58 12.84
CA ASN A 199 0.70 11.25 13.43
C ASN A 199 1.31 10.23 12.45
N ILE A 200 0.90 10.24 11.18
CA ILE A 200 1.51 9.38 10.14
C ILE A 200 2.99 9.72 9.95
N ILE A 201 3.33 11.02 9.88
CA ILE A 201 4.71 11.48 9.74
C ILE A 201 5.55 11.08 10.96
N GLU A 202 5.05 11.28 12.18
CA GLU A 202 5.75 10.91 13.42
C GLU A 202 5.99 9.40 13.50
N ASN A 203 5.02 8.56 13.12
CA ASN A 203 5.21 7.11 13.03
C ASN A 203 6.34 6.73 12.03
N PHE A 204 6.46 7.43 10.91
CA PHE A 204 7.56 7.20 9.96
C PHE A 204 8.90 7.72 10.45
N LEU A 205 8.92 8.84 11.19
CA LEU A 205 10.12 9.31 11.88
C LEU A 205 10.57 8.30 12.94
N ASP A 206 9.66 7.69 13.69
CA ASP A 206 9.94 6.58 14.62
C ASP A 206 10.62 5.41 13.87
N PHE A 207 10.12 5.03 12.69
CA PHE A 207 10.75 3.97 11.89
C PHE A 207 12.17 4.31 11.42
N VAL A 208 12.41 5.56 11.00
CA VAL A 208 13.76 6.01 10.64
C VAL A 208 14.68 6.04 11.86
N GLU A 209 14.16 6.42 13.02
CA GLU A 209 14.88 6.39 14.29
C GLU A 209 15.29 4.97 14.68
N ASP A 210 14.37 4.01 14.60
CA ASP A 210 14.59 2.63 15.03
C ASP A 210 15.33 1.77 14.01
N TYR A 211 15.03 1.93 12.72
CA TYR A 211 15.49 1.04 11.64
C TYR A 211 16.42 1.73 10.62
N GLY A 212 16.50 3.06 10.64
CA GLY A 212 17.31 3.85 9.71
C GLY A 212 16.62 4.21 8.40
N PHE A 213 15.40 3.73 8.16
CA PHE A 213 14.60 4.01 6.98
C PHE A 213 13.13 3.72 7.27
N VAL A 214 12.22 4.22 6.43
CA VAL A 214 10.82 3.82 6.48
C VAL A 214 10.64 2.49 5.72
N PRO A 215 10.23 1.38 6.38
CA PRO A 215 9.94 0.13 5.69
C PRO A 215 8.74 0.27 4.74
N ASN A 216 8.61 -0.63 3.77
CA ASN A 216 7.50 -0.64 2.81
C ASN A 216 6.13 -0.44 3.48
N ALA A 217 5.90 -1.16 4.59
CA ALA A 217 4.82 -0.87 5.53
C ALA A 217 5.19 -1.36 6.95
N ALA A 218 4.32 -1.12 7.93
CA ALA A 218 4.54 -1.47 9.34
C ALA A 218 4.44 -2.97 9.67
N ARG A 219 5.18 -3.83 8.95
CA ARG A 219 5.30 -5.27 9.24
C ARG A 219 6.76 -5.70 9.25
N ILE A 220 7.12 -6.62 10.13
CA ILE A 220 8.51 -7.09 10.28
C ILE A 220 9.03 -7.79 9.02
N TYR A 221 8.16 -8.37 8.20
CA TYR A 221 8.53 -8.95 6.92
C TYR A 221 8.80 -7.90 5.82
N TYR A 222 8.64 -6.61 6.12
CA TYR A 222 9.08 -5.47 5.31
C TYR A 222 10.41 -4.86 5.78
N LEU A 223 11.02 -5.32 6.87
CA LEU A 223 12.26 -4.73 7.42
C LEU A 223 13.52 -4.92 6.56
N ASN A 224 13.42 -5.57 5.41
CA ASN A 224 14.51 -5.61 4.41
C ASN A 224 14.35 -4.62 3.26
N ARG A 225 13.22 -3.92 3.16
CA ARG A 225 12.90 -3.09 2.00
C ARG A 225 12.10 -1.84 2.37
N SER A 226 12.43 -0.75 1.70
CA SER A 226 11.68 0.51 1.81
C SER A 226 10.58 0.57 0.74
N GLN A 227 10.25 1.77 0.31
CA GLN A 227 9.41 2.13 -0.82
C GLN A 227 9.96 3.43 -1.44
N PRO A 228 9.36 4.00 -2.50
CA PRO A 228 9.77 5.31 -3.01
C PRO A 228 9.83 6.36 -1.88
N PRO A 229 11.00 7.00 -1.65
CA PRO A 229 11.21 7.82 -0.46
C PRO A 229 10.53 9.18 -0.58
N LEU A 230 9.34 9.30 0.00
CA LEU A 230 8.50 10.51 -0.04
C LEU A 230 8.34 11.19 1.33
N LEU A 231 9.05 10.75 2.39
CA LEU A 231 8.92 11.33 3.74
C LEU A 231 9.21 12.84 3.75
N SER A 232 10.23 13.28 3.00
CA SER A 232 10.56 14.72 2.88
C SER A 232 9.42 15.53 2.25
N LEU A 233 8.71 14.96 1.27
CA LEU A 233 7.54 15.59 0.66
C LEU A 233 6.36 15.60 1.62
N MET A 234 6.13 14.53 2.40
CA MET A 234 5.07 14.51 3.41
C MET A 234 5.26 15.61 4.45
N ILE A 235 6.49 15.76 4.95
CA ILE A 235 6.85 16.82 5.92
C ILE A 235 6.66 18.19 5.28
N GLN A 236 7.14 18.39 4.04
CA GLN A 236 6.97 19.64 3.32
C GLN A 236 5.49 20.00 3.15
N THR A 237 4.67 19.08 2.62
CA THR A 237 3.22 19.29 2.45
C THR A 237 2.54 19.63 3.78
N TYR A 238 2.90 18.93 4.88
CA TYR A 238 2.35 19.21 6.20
C TYR A 238 2.73 20.62 6.70
N VAL A 239 4.01 20.99 6.59
CA VAL A 239 4.50 22.32 7.03
C VAL A 239 3.90 23.43 6.18
N ASP A 240 3.83 23.26 4.86
CA ASP A 240 3.25 24.26 3.95
C ASP A 240 1.76 24.48 4.26
N TYR A 241 1.03 23.43 4.66
CA TYR A 241 -0.38 23.53 5.03
C TYR A 241 -0.60 24.15 6.42
N THR A 242 0.19 23.74 7.42
CA THR A 242 -0.07 24.07 8.83
C THR A 242 0.75 25.23 9.36
N ASN A 243 1.87 25.57 8.71
CA ASN A 243 2.97 26.40 9.22
C ASN A 243 3.61 25.87 10.53
N ASP A 244 3.38 24.61 10.90
CA ASP A 244 4.01 23.96 12.07
C ASP A 244 5.46 23.59 11.74
N THR A 245 6.38 24.55 11.92
CA THR A 245 7.81 24.33 11.67
C THR A 245 8.51 23.59 12.82
N GLU A 246 7.86 23.38 13.97
CA GLU A 246 8.50 22.72 15.13
C GLU A 246 8.87 21.26 14.82
N ILE A 247 8.09 20.60 13.95
CA ILE A 247 8.37 19.23 13.48
C ILE A 247 9.74 19.10 12.81
N LEU A 248 10.27 20.18 12.22
CA LEU A 248 11.52 20.17 11.45
C LEU A 248 12.75 19.89 12.32
N ASP A 249 12.73 20.25 13.61
CA ASP A 249 13.84 20.01 14.53
C ASP A 249 14.10 18.51 14.71
N ARG A 250 13.04 17.71 14.77
CA ARG A 250 13.12 16.24 14.79
C ARG A 250 13.34 15.67 13.39
N ALA A 251 12.64 16.20 12.40
CA ALA A 251 12.55 15.58 11.08
C ALA A 251 13.83 15.70 10.24
N LEU A 252 14.51 16.86 10.25
CA LEU A 252 15.66 17.09 9.38
C LEU A 252 16.83 16.12 9.62
N PRO A 253 17.27 15.85 10.88
CA PRO A 253 18.30 14.84 11.12
C PRO A 253 17.89 13.43 10.68
N LEU A 254 16.62 13.07 10.85
CA LEU A 254 16.10 11.76 10.46
C LEU A 254 16.00 11.61 8.94
N LEU A 255 15.61 12.66 8.20
CA LEU A 255 15.65 12.65 6.73
C LEU A 255 17.07 12.43 6.19
N VAL A 256 18.08 13.00 6.83
CA VAL A 256 19.48 12.73 6.49
C VAL A 256 19.83 11.27 6.75
N LYS A 257 19.41 10.72 7.90
CA LYS A 257 19.62 9.29 8.25
C LYS A 257 18.95 8.34 7.24
N GLU A 258 17.71 8.64 6.82
CA GLU A 258 17.03 7.87 5.78
C GLU A 258 17.77 7.97 4.44
N HIS A 259 18.24 9.16 4.06
CA HIS A 259 19.05 9.31 2.85
C HIS A 259 20.34 8.48 2.91
N GLU A 260 21.02 8.45 4.06
CA GLU A 260 22.20 7.62 4.29
C GLU A 260 21.90 6.12 4.12
N PHE A 261 20.71 5.64 4.52
CA PHE A 261 20.29 4.26 4.24
C PHE A 261 20.30 3.96 2.73
N PHE A 262 19.70 4.82 1.90
CA PHE A 262 19.70 4.62 0.44
C PHE A 262 21.12 4.70 -0.14
N MET A 263 21.94 5.61 0.36
CA MET A 263 23.32 5.76 -0.11
C MET A 263 24.21 4.57 0.28
N ASN A 264 23.98 3.96 1.43
CA ASN A 264 24.75 2.81 1.90
C ASN A 264 24.27 1.48 1.31
N ASN A 265 22.96 1.31 1.14
CA ASN A 265 22.36 0.00 0.85
C ASN A 265 21.72 -0.11 -0.54
N ARG A 266 21.53 1.00 -1.26
CA ARG A 266 20.84 1.04 -2.56
C ARG A 266 21.69 1.64 -3.68
N THR A 267 22.97 1.87 -3.43
CA THR A 267 23.90 2.48 -4.38
C THR A 267 24.54 1.46 -5.31
N VAL A 268 24.78 1.87 -6.56
CA VAL A 268 25.55 1.14 -7.56
C VAL A 268 26.47 2.10 -8.34
N ASP A 269 27.70 1.65 -8.59
CA ASP A 269 28.64 2.38 -9.44
C ASP A 269 28.46 1.99 -10.91
N VAL A 270 28.30 2.99 -11.77
CA VAL A 270 28.11 2.85 -13.22
C VAL A 270 29.29 3.46 -13.95
N GLN A 271 29.99 2.65 -14.74
CA GLN A 271 31.12 3.09 -15.57
C GLN A 271 30.62 3.52 -16.95
N VAL A 272 30.92 4.77 -17.34
CA VAL A 272 30.67 5.29 -18.69
C VAL A 272 31.97 5.89 -19.23
N GLY A 273 32.62 5.17 -20.14
CA GLY A 273 33.97 5.51 -20.60
C GLY A 273 34.97 5.42 -19.45
N ASN A 274 35.66 6.54 -19.17
CA ASN A 274 36.64 6.65 -18.07
C ASN A 274 36.05 7.33 -16.82
N LYS A 275 34.72 7.47 -16.71
CA LYS A 275 34.06 8.11 -15.58
C LYS A 275 33.18 7.11 -14.83
N THR A 276 33.27 7.17 -13.51
CA THR A 276 32.38 6.43 -12.60
C THR A 276 31.31 7.37 -12.09
N TYR A 277 30.05 6.95 -12.18
CA TYR A 277 28.90 7.62 -11.62
C TYR A 277 28.29 6.75 -10.52
N THR A 278 27.78 7.37 -9.48
CA THR A 278 27.11 6.68 -8.38
C THR A 278 25.61 6.96 -8.51
N LEU A 279 24.82 5.90 -8.64
CA LEU A 279 23.35 5.96 -8.79
C LEU A 279 22.68 5.07 -7.74
N ASN A 280 21.39 5.31 -7.48
CA ASN A 280 20.58 4.43 -6.66
C ASN A 280 19.72 3.49 -7.51
N ARG A 281 19.42 2.30 -6.98
CA ARG A 281 18.46 1.34 -7.52
C ARG A 281 17.70 0.69 -6.38
N TYR A 282 16.45 0.30 -6.63
CA TYR A 282 15.77 -0.64 -5.73
C TYR A 282 16.51 -1.97 -5.76
N ALA A 283 16.90 -2.46 -4.59
CA ALA A 283 17.80 -3.59 -4.44
C ALA A 283 17.67 -4.20 -3.04
N VAL A 284 16.82 -5.22 -2.95
CA VAL A 284 16.51 -5.90 -1.70
C VAL A 284 17.33 -7.18 -1.59
N GLU A 285 18.11 -7.28 -0.51
CA GLU A 285 18.78 -8.52 -0.16
C GLU A 285 17.76 -9.52 0.39
N ASN A 286 17.48 -10.56 -0.41
CA ASN A 286 16.50 -11.58 -0.08
C ASN A 286 16.77 -12.84 -0.93
N THR A 287 16.62 -14.01 -0.32
CA THR A 287 16.82 -15.30 -1.01
C THR A 287 15.65 -16.26 -0.80
N GLN A 288 14.57 -15.79 -0.18
CA GLN A 288 13.38 -16.56 0.16
C GLN A 288 12.16 -15.94 -0.54
N PRO A 289 11.07 -16.69 -0.77
CA PRO A 289 9.80 -16.08 -1.15
C PRO A 289 9.41 -14.96 -0.18
N ARG A 290 8.84 -13.86 -0.68
CA ARG A 290 8.27 -12.81 0.18
C ARG A 290 7.21 -13.42 1.08
N PRO A 291 7.22 -13.22 2.42
CA PRO A 291 6.23 -13.86 3.29
C PRO A 291 4.78 -13.54 2.94
N GLU A 292 4.48 -12.32 2.52
CA GLU A 292 3.12 -11.90 2.15
C GLU A 292 2.63 -12.40 0.78
N SER A 293 3.53 -12.97 -0.02
CA SER A 293 3.29 -13.52 -1.35
C SER A 293 4.07 -14.83 -1.54
N TYR A 294 4.16 -15.64 -0.47
CA TYR A 294 5.12 -16.75 -0.39
C TYR A 294 4.85 -17.78 -1.47
N ARG A 295 3.58 -18.15 -1.62
CA ARG A 295 3.13 -19.12 -2.61
C ARG A 295 3.35 -18.60 -4.03
N GLU A 296 3.01 -17.35 -4.28
CA GLU A 296 3.12 -16.70 -5.58
C GLU A 296 4.58 -16.66 -6.04
N ASP A 297 5.48 -16.22 -5.16
CA ASP A 297 6.92 -16.19 -5.41
C ASP A 297 7.48 -17.62 -5.58
N TYR A 298 7.09 -18.55 -4.72
CA TYR A 298 7.52 -19.95 -4.80
C TYR A 298 7.13 -20.59 -6.13
N ILE A 299 5.87 -20.41 -6.57
CA ILE A 299 5.39 -20.89 -7.87
C ILE A 299 6.17 -20.20 -9.00
N THR A 300 6.34 -18.89 -8.94
CA THR A 300 7.10 -18.14 -9.96
C THR A 300 8.54 -18.62 -10.10
N ALA A 301 9.19 -19.03 -9.00
CA ALA A 301 10.58 -19.47 -9.05
C ALA A 301 10.77 -20.97 -9.31
N ARG A 302 9.78 -21.82 -8.98
CA ARG A 302 9.93 -23.28 -8.95
C ARG A 302 8.95 -24.06 -9.82
N ASN A 303 7.92 -23.41 -10.39
CA ASN A 303 6.92 -24.11 -11.17
C ASN A 303 7.42 -24.42 -12.59
N SER A 304 7.33 -25.69 -12.98
CA SER A 304 7.81 -26.21 -14.26
C SER A 304 6.88 -25.91 -15.45
N SER A 305 5.71 -25.32 -15.23
CA SER A 305 4.80 -24.91 -16.30
C SER A 305 3.86 -23.80 -15.84
N TYR A 306 3.76 -22.73 -16.62
CA TYR A 306 2.79 -21.69 -16.39
C TYR A 306 1.50 -21.99 -17.14
N TYR A 307 0.38 -21.81 -16.45
CA TYR A 307 -0.94 -21.99 -17.03
C TYR A 307 -1.55 -20.60 -17.20
N ALA A 308 -1.80 -20.21 -18.44
CA ALA A 308 -2.64 -19.04 -18.69
C ALA A 308 -4.11 -19.39 -18.48
N GLU A 309 -4.91 -18.39 -18.14
CA GLU A 309 -6.36 -18.50 -18.01
C GLU A 309 -7.03 -19.02 -19.30
N SER A 310 -6.42 -18.77 -20.46
CA SER A 310 -6.82 -19.33 -21.76
C SER A 310 -6.64 -20.85 -21.89
N GLY A 311 -6.07 -21.50 -20.87
CA GLY A 311 -5.70 -22.92 -20.88
C GLY A 311 -4.40 -23.23 -21.60
N ILE A 312 -3.69 -22.19 -22.10
CA ILE A 312 -2.37 -22.37 -22.72
C ILE A 312 -1.36 -22.72 -21.63
N VAL A 313 -0.66 -23.83 -21.84
CA VAL A 313 0.47 -24.24 -21.02
C VAL A 313 1.74 -23.71 -21.66
N TYR A 314 2.49 -22.91 -20.90
CA TYR A 314 3.84 -22.49 -21.25
C TYR A 314 4.81 -23.41 -20.52
N PRO A 315 5.34 -24.45 -21.21
CA PRO A 315 6.26 -25.39 -20.57
C PRO A 315 7.55 -24.65 -20.18
N GLU A 316 8.06 -24.94 -18.99
CA GLU A 316 9.41 -24.53 -18.61
C GLU A 316 10.40 -25.09 -19.63
N THR A 317 11.18 -24.20 -20.22
CA THR A 317 12.21 -24.58 -21.19
C THR A 317 13.56 -24.78 -20.53
N VAL A 318 13.81 -24.13 -19.39
CA VAL A 318 15.05 -24.21 -18.61
C VAL A 318 14.74 -24.05 -17.12
N PRO A 319 15.00 -25.08 -16.28
CA PRO A 319 14.85 -24.95 -14.83
C PRO A 319 15.92 -24.06 -14.22
N LEU A 320 15.51 -23.20 -13.28
CA LEU A 320 16.41 -22.34 -12.53
C LEU A 320 17.19 -23.16 -11.50
N ASN A 321 18.50 -22.91 -11.39
CA ASN A 321 19.28 -23.42 -10.27
C ASN A 321 19.05 -22.58 -9.00
N ASP A 322 19.50 -23.06 -7.84
CA ASP A 322 19.23 -22.40 -6.55
C ASP A 322 19.74 -20.95 -6.47
N SER A 323 20.86 -20.62 -7.12
CA SER A 323 21.38 -19.24 -7.16
C SER A 323 20.52 -18.32 -8.04
N GLN A 324 19.97 -18.86 -9.14
CA GLN A 324 19.05 -18.12 -9.99
C GLN A 324 17.70 -17.92 -9.31
N VAL A 325 17.20 -18.92 -8.59
CA VAL A 325 16.01 -18.82 -7.74
C VAL A 325 16.19 -17.74 -6.67
N ALA A 326 17.32 -17.75 -5.96
CA ALA A 326 17.62 -16.73 -4.95
C ALA A 326 17.68 -15.33 -5.56
N THR A 327 18.33 -15.17 -6.72
CA THR A 327 18.37 -13.90 -7.47
C THR A 327 16.96 -13.45 -7.86
N LEU A 328 16.10 -14.36 -8.32
CA LEU A 328 14.72 -14.03 -8.69
C LEU A 328 13.91 -13.55 -7.47
N TYR A 329 14.04 -14.19 -6.31
CA TYR A 329 13.40 -13.70 -5.08
C TYR A 329 13.87 -12.32 -4.65
N SER A 330 15.17 -12.01 -4.81
CA SER A 330 15.70 -10.66 -4.61
C SER A 330 15.08 -9.65 -5.59
N HIS A 331 14.94 -10.01 -6.86
CA HIS A 331 14.31 -9.14 -7.87
C HIS A 331 12.83 -8.91 -7.60
N LEU A 332 12.07 -9.94 -7.20
CA LEU A 332 10.66 -9.84 -6.82
C LEU A 332 10.49 -8.89 -5.62
N ALA A 333 11.28 -9.08 -4.57
CA ALA A 333 11.31 -8.17 -3.42
C ALA A 333 11.73 -6.74 -3.78
N SER A 334 12.66 -6.57 -4.73
CA SER A 334 13.06 -5.25 -5.24
C SER A 334 11.97 -4.59 -6.10
N GLY A 335 11.17 -5.39 -6.81
CA GLY A 335 9.97 -4.94 -7.50
C GLY A 335 8.95 -4.34 -6.51
N ALA A 336 8.72 -5.02 -5.39
CA ALA A 336 7.87 -4.51 -4.31
C ALA A 336 8.43 -3.24 -3.64
N GLU A 337 9.76 -3.14 -3.46
CA GLU A 337 10.42 -1.91 -2.97
C GLU A 337 10.21 -0.73 -3.93
N SER A 338 10.01 -0.97 -5.22
CA SER A 338 9.76 0.11 -6.18
C SER A 338 8.36 0.71 -6.09
N GLY A 339 7.41 0.04 -5.42
CA GLY A 339 5.97 0.34 -5.45
C GLY A 339 5.27 -0.11 -6.74
N TRP A 340 5.97 -0.80 -7.64
CA TRP A 340 5.47 -1.24 -8.94
C TRP A 340 5.61 -2.76 -9.10
N ASP A 341 5.04 -3.50 -8.17
CA ASP A 341 4.89 -4.96 -8.15
C ASP A 341 3.55 -5.40 -8.78
N TYR A 342 3.49 -5.82 -10.05
CA TYR A 342 4.58 -5.92 -11.02
C TYR A 342 4.23 -5.22 -12.34
N THR A 343 5.27 -4.92 -13.12
CA THR A 343 5.14 -4.18 -14.38
C THR A 343 6.08 -4.71 -15.46
N SER A 344 5.67 -4.53 -16.71
CA SER A 344 6.48 -4.82 -17.91
C SER A 344 7.83 -4.08 -17.91
N ARG A 345 7.97 -2.98 -17.14
CA ARG A 345 9.20 -2.21 -16.98
C ARG A 345 10.39 -3.04 -16.47
N TRP A 346 10.14 -4.09 -15.67
CA TRP A 346 11.19 -4.83 -14.97
C TRP A 346 11.51 -6.19 -15.57
N ILE A 347 10.69 -6.68 -16.49
CA ILE A 347 10.80 -8.04 -17.04
C ILE A 347 11.48 -8.01 -18.41
N ALA A 348 12.26 -9.05 -18.71
CA ALA A 348 12.97 -9.15 -19.98
C ALA A 348 12.02 -9.28 -21.19
N ASN A 349 10.85 -9.88 -20.98
CA ASN A 349 9.81 -10.08 -21.99
C ASN A 349 8.53 -9.31 -21.59
N PRO A 350 8.40 -8.02 -21.94
CA PRO A 350 7.32 -7.16 -21.46
C PRO A 350 5.91 -7.65 -21.84
N GLU A 351 5.78 -8.36 -22.98
CA GLU A 351 4.51 -8.93 -23.45
C GLU A 351 3.90 -9.96 -22.47
N ASP A 352 4.73 -10.58 -21.63
CA ASP A 352 4.25 -11.54 -20.63
C ASP A 352 3.45 -10.86 -19.51
N GLY A 353 3.66 -9.55 -19.28
CA GLY A 353 3.01 -8.76 -18.24
C GLY A 353 2.12 -7.60 -18.72
N ALA A 354 1.95 -7.40 -20.03
CA ALA A 354 1.28 -6.22 -20.60
C ALA A 354 -0.24 -6.33 -20.78
N ARG A 355 -0.89 -7.34 -20.17
CA ARG A 355 -2.27 -7.73 -20.52
C ARG A 355 -3.36 -6.88 -19.88
N ASP A 356 -3.06 -6.23 -18.75
CA ASP A 356 -4.04 -5.45 -17.96
C ASP A 356 -3.51 -4.04 -17.63
N PRO A 357 -3.34 -3.16 -18.63
CA PRO A 357 -2.93 -1.78 -18.38
C PRO A 357 -3.94 -1.09 -17.44
N SER A 358 -3.40 -0.45 -16.40
CA SER A 358 -4.21 0.22 -15.39
C SER A 358 -3.71 1.66 -15.21
N VAL A 359 -4.64 2.55 -14.89
CA VAL A 359 -4.36 3.93 -14.47
C VAL A 359 -4.14 3.95 -12.97
N TRP A 360 -2.97 4.44 -12.57
CA TRP A 360 -2.56 4.51 -11.16
C TRP A 360 -2.71 5.96 -10.65
N PRO A 361 -3.56 6.20 -9.64
CA PRO A 361 -3.79 7.53 -9.08
C PRO A 361 -2.51 8.30 -8.70
N PRO A 362 -1.50 7.68 -8.06
CA PRO A 362 -0.20 8.31 -7.84
C PRO A 362 0.43 8.99 -9.06
N LEU A 363 0.39 8.32 -10.22
CA LEU A 363 1.02 8.80 -11.44
C LEU A 363 0.21 9.93 -12.07
N MET A 364 -1.11 9.88 -11.95
CA MET A 364 -1.98 10.97 -12.37
C MET A 364 -1.67 12.23 -11.56
N HIS A 365 -1.53 12.10 -10.23
CA HIS A 365 -1.13 13.21 -9.38
C HIS A 365 0.22 13.80 -9.77
N ILE A 366 1.27 12.97 -9.88
CA ILE A 366 2.62 13.42 -10.25
C ILE A 366 2.60 14.18 -11.58
N LEU A 367 1.87 13.66 -12.58
CA LEU A 367 1.75 14.29 -13.89
C LEU A 367 1.01 15.63 -13.82
N MET A 368 -0.14 15.68 -13.13
CA MET A 368 -0.91 16.91 -12.96
C MET A 368 -0.11 17.97 -12.21
N GLN A 369 0.47 17.61 -11.06
CA GLN A 369 1.28 18.52 -10.25
C GLN A 369 2.51 19.03 -11.02
N GLY A 370 3.20 18.17 -11.77
CA GLY A 370 4.33 18.55 -12.60
C GLY A 370 3.96 19.58 -13.68
N LEU A 371 2.83 19.38 -14.36
CA LEU A 371 2.33 20.34 -15.36
C LEU A 371 1.95 21.68 -14.71
N ARG A 372 1.25 21.65 -13.56
CA ARG A 372 0.87 22.86 -12.81
C ARG A 372 2.09 23.67 -12.35
N ASN A 373 3.16 22.98 -11.94
CA ASN A 373 4.40 23.61 -11.49
C ASN A 373 5.28 24.15 -12.63
N THR A 374 4.87 24.03 -13.90
CA THR A 374 5.61 24.59 -15.02
C THR A 374 5.61 26.13 -14.93
N PRO A 375 6.76 26.79 -14.84
CA PRO A 375 6.80 28.25 -14.71
C PRO A 375 6.40 28.94 -16.02
N ALA A 376 5.65 30.04 -15.90
CA ALA A 376 5.26 30.91 -17.01
C ALA A 376 6.45 31.74 -17.55
N THR A 377 7.44 31.05 -18.13
CA THR A 377 8.75 31.60 -18.52
C THR A 377 8.65 32.82 -19.45
N PHE A 378 7.61 32.87 -20.29
CA PHE A 378 7.35 33.94 -21.24
C PHE A 378 6.06 34.73 -20.95
N GLY A 379 5.55 34.63 -19.72
CA GLY A 379 4.28 35.21 -19.28
C GLY A 379 3.14 34.19 -19.25
N GLU A 380 2.11 34.48 -18.45
CA GLU A 380 0.93 33.62 -18.30
C GLU A 380 0.06 33.56 -19.56
N ASP A 381 0.21 34.56 -20.43
CA ASP A 381 -0.50 34.66 -21.70
C ASP A 381 0.20 33.84 -22.81
N ASP A 382 1.37 33.24 -22.54
CA ASP A 382 2.10 32.44 -23.51
C ASP A 382 1.27 31.21 -23.92
N PRO A 383 1.03 30.97 -25.22
CA PRO A 383 0.19 29.86 -25.66
C PRO A 383 0.66 28.48 -25.16
N SER A 384 1.97 28.27 -25.01
CA SER A 384 2.53 27.00 -24.54
C SER A 384 2.28 26.81 -23.05
N TYR A 385 2.39 27.87 -22.25
CA TYR A 385 2.04 27.83 -20.84
C TYR A 385 0.55 27.53 -20.67
N VAL A 386 -0.32 28.22 -21.39
CA VAL A 386 -1.77 27.97 -21.37
C VAL A 386 -2.08 26.52 -21.75
N GLU A 387 -1.48 25.99 -22.82
CA GLU A 387 -1.69 24.60 -23.25
C GLU A 387 -1.26 23.58 -22.18
N VAL A 388 -0.16 23.85 -21.46
CA VAL A 388 0.31 23.01 -20.36
C VAL A 388 -0.67 23.03 -19.18
N GLN A 389 -1.19 24.19 -18.81
CA GLN A 389 -2.20 24.31 -17.75
C GLN A 389 -3.52 23.63 -18.15
N ASP A 390 -3.95 23.79 -19.40
CA ASP A 390 -5.13 23.13 -19.96
C ASP A 390 -4.95 21.61 -20.01
N LEU A 391 -3.74 21.11 -20.26
CA LEU A 391 -3.45 19.68 -20.17
C LEU A 391 -3.60 19.16 -18.74
N ALA A 392 -3.10 19.89 -17.74
CA ALA A 392 -3.26 19.52 -16.34
C ALA A 392 -4.75 19.43 -15.97
N LEU A 393 -5.54 20.43 -16.35
CA LEU A 393 -6.99 20.45 -16.13
C LEU A 393 -7.70 19.28 -16.82
N ARG A 394 -7.35 18.98 -18.08
CA ARG A 394 -7.92 17.83 -18.80
C ARG A 394 -7.62 16.49 -18.14
N LEU A 395 -6.43 16.33 -17.55
CA LEU A 395 -6.09 15.12 -16.79
C LEU A 395 -6.88 15.05 -15.49
N GLY A 396 -7.03 16.17 -14.78
CA GLY A 396 -7.87 16.28 -13.59
C GLY A 396 -9.34 15.95 -13.86
N GLN A 397 -9.89 16.49 -14.94
CA GLN A 397 -11.25 16.17 -15.38
C GLN A 397 -11.43 14.68 -15.67
N ARG A 398 -10.51 14.07 -16.45
CA ARG A 398 -10.59 12.63 -16.76
C ARG A 398 -10.49 11.75 -15.52
N TYR A 399 -9.67 12.15 -14.55
CA TYR A 399 -9.55 11.43 -13.30
C TYR A 399 -10.82 11.54 -12.44
N LEU A 400 -11.41 12.74 -12.35
CA LEU A 400 -12.72 12.95 -11.73
C LEU A 400 -13.81 12.11 -12.41
N ASP A 401 -13.87 12.12 -13.75
CA ASP A 401 -14.85 11.35 -14.52
C ASP A 401 -14.71 9.85 -14.24
N SER A 402 -13.49 9.32 -14.30
CA SER A 402 -13.21 7.89 -14.08
C SER A 402 -13.61 7.43 -12.67
N THR A 403 -13.24 8.22 -11.66
CA THR A 403 -13.55 7.89 -10.25
C THR A 403 -15.05 8.03 -9.96
N PHE A 404 -15.69 9.11 -10.41
CA PHE A 404 -17.13 9.33 -10.21
C PHE A 404 -17.98 8.30 -10.92
N CYS A 405 -17.72 8.03 -12.20
CA CYS A 405 -18.55 7.10 -12.98
C CYS A 405 -18.38 5.66 -12.50
N THR A 406 -17.19 5.27 -12.05
CA THR A 406 -16.97 3.96 -11.41
C THR A 406 -17.67 3.86 -10.06
N TRP A 407 -17.59 4.91 -9.23
CA TRP A 407 -18.32 4.99 -7.97
C TRP A 407 -19.83 4.87 -8.19
N LEU A 408 -20.37 5.60 -9.17
CA LEU A 408 -21.78 5.57 -9.56
C LEU A 408 -22.21 4.17 -10.02
N ALA A 409 -21.43 3.52 -10.89
CA ALA A 409 -21.72 2.19 -11.42
C ALA A 409 -21.77 1.09 -10.35
N THR A 410 -21.09 1.28 -9.22
CA THR A 410 -20.92 0.29 -8.14
C THR A 410 -21.83 0.51 -6.93
N GLY A 411 -22.80 1.42 -7.01
CA GLY A 411 -23.66 1.76 -5.86
C GLY A 411 -23.74 3.24 -5.54
N GLY A 412 -22.93 4.07 -6.19
CA GLY A 412 -23.02 5.51 -6.06
C GLY A 412 -24.38 6.04 -6.52
N GLY A 413 -24.65 7.30 -6.24
CA GLY A 413 -25.93 7.93 -6.56
C GLY A 413 -26.73 8.39 -5.35
N SER A 414 -26.03 8.89 -4.34
CA SER A 414 -26.60 9.63 -3.20
C SER A 414 -26.34 11.13 -3.27
N THR A 415 -25.99 11.64 -4.46
CA THR A 415 -25.98 13.08 -4.73
C THR A 415 -27.40 13.54 -5.04
N SER A 416 -27.70 14.82 -4.85
CA SER A 416 -29.01 15.41 -5.04
C SER A 416 -29.52 15.31 -6.48
N GLU A 417 -28.60 15.23 -7.45
CA GLU A 417 -28.90 15.25 -8.88
C GLU A 417 -28.48 13.98 -9.63
N THR A 418 -27.90 12.99 -8.94
CA THR A 418 -27.54 11.70 -9.55
C THR A 418 -28.11 10.58 -8.69
N PRO A 419 -29.29 10.05 -9.03
CA PRO A 419 -29.88 8.94 -8.29
C PRO A 419 -29.10 7.64 -8.52
N LYS A 420 -29.20 6.72 -7.56
CA LYS A 420 -28.66 5.37 -7.68
C LYS A 420 -29.25 4.62 -8.89
N LEU A 421 -28.41 3.86 -9.58
CA LEU A 421 -28.80 3.08 -10.76
C LEU A 421 -29.79 1.95 -10.40
N GLN A 422 -30.67 1.60 -11.35
CA GLN A 422 -31.65 0.54 -11.17
C GLN A 422 -30.97 -0.82 -10.92
N GLY A 423 -31.48 -1.59 -9.96
CA GLY A 423 -30.96 -2.92 -9.61
C GLY A 423 -29.96 -2.92 -8.44
N LEU A 424 -29.55 -1.75 -7.97
CA LEU A 424 -28.71 -1.59 -6.78
C LEU A 424 -29.58 -1.43 -5.53
N SER A 425 -29.11 -2.00 -4.42
CA SER A 425 -29.74 -1.95 -3.10
C SER A 425 -29.22 -0.78 -2.27
N ASP A 426 -29.87 -0.45 -1.15
CA ASP A 426 -29.38 0.56 -0.20
C ASP A 426 -28.01 0.23 0.40
N GLN A 427 -27.56 -1.02 0.32
CA GLN A 427 -26.24 -1.44 0.80
C GLN A 427 -25.12 -1.10 -0.18
N ASP A 428 -25.43 -0.89 -1.45
CA ASP A 428 -24.44 -0.53 -2.47
C ASP A 428 -24.19 0.98 -2.36
N VAL A 429 -23.06 1.41 -1.83
CA VAL A 429 -22.80 2.84 -1.53
C VAL A 429 -21.80 3.50 -2.48
N GLY A 430 -21.38 2.76 -3.50
CA GLY A 430 -20.34 3.13 -4.44
C GLY A 430 -18.94 2.88 -3.87
N ILE A 431 -18.03 2.48 -4.75
CA ILE A 431 -16.70 1.97 -4.36
C ILE A 431 -15.62 2.80 -5.04
N MET A 432 -14.59 3.15 -4.26
CA MET A 432 -13.34 3.71 -4.76
C MET A 432 -12.31 2.56 -4.82
N PHE A 433 -11.54 2.50 -5.91
CA PHE A 433 -10.59 1.41 -6.15
C PHE A 433 -9.14 1.87 -6.06
N GLU A 434 -8.25 0.93 -5.80
CA GLU A 434 -6.80 1.07 -5.89
C GLU A 434 -6.34 1.60 -7.26
N LYS A 435 -6.88 1.05 -8.35
CA LYS A 435 -6.49 1.38 -9.72
C LYS A 435 -7.70 1.31 -10.64
N TYR A 436 -7.62 2.00 -11.79
CA TYR A 436 -8.74 2.15 -12.74
C TYR A 436 -8.35 1.61 -14.12
N ALA A 437 -9.33 1.20 -14.92
CA ALA A 437 -9.07 0.74 -16.28
C ALA A 437 -8.62 1.91 -17.18
N ASP A 438 -7.73 1.63 -18.13
CA ASP A 438 -7.26 2.62 -19.11
C ASP A 438 -8.22 2.78 -20.30
N ASN A 439 -9.06 1.78 -20.55
CA ASN A 439 -9.95 1.67 -21.70
C ASN A 439 -11.43 1.95 -21.37
N SER A 440 -11.74 2.32 -20.13
CA SER A 440 -13.10 2.50 -19.64
C SER A 440 -13.13 3.49 -18.47
N THR A 441 -14.13 4.36 -18.44
CA THR A 441 -14.32 5.38 -17.39
C THR A 441 -15.13 4.89 -16.19
N ASN A 442 -15.67 3.68 -16.23
CA ASN A 442 -16.58 3.15 -15.21
C ASN A 442 -16.15 1.77 -14.69
N ARG A 443 -14.85 1.49 -14.70
CA ARG A 443 -14.28 0.18 -14.37
C ARG A 443 -13.00 0.34 -13.54
N ALA A 444 -12.88 -0.51 -12.52
CA ALA A 444 -11.62 -0.74 -11.83
C ALA A 444 -10.56 -1.33 -12.78
N GLY A 445 -9.29 -1.09 -12.47
CA GLY A 445 -8.18 -1.78 -13.10
C GLY A 445 -8.06 -3.21 -12.58
N GLY A 446 -7.05 -3.94 -13.04
CA GLY A 446 -6.86 -5.35 -12.70
C GLY A 446 -5.42 -5.81 -12.85
N GLY A 447 -5.23 -7.13 -12.91
CA GLY A 447 -3.94 -7.78 -13.08
C GLY A 447 -3.05 -7.75 -11.83
N GLY A 448 -2.01 -8.59 -11.85
CA GLY A 448 -1.08 -8.78 -10.74
C GLY A 448 -1.37 -10.06 -9.94
N GLU A 449 -0.84 -10.13 -8.72
CA GLU A 449 -0.88 -11.33 -7.88
C GLU A 449 -2.09 -11.38 -6.93
N TYR A 450 -2.87 -10.30 -6.84
CA TYR A 450 -4.06 -10.20 -6.01
C TYR A 450 -5.17 -9.42 -6.73
N GLU A 451 -6.40 -9.59 -6.24
CA GLU A 451 -7.58 -8.90 -6.75
C GLU A 451 -7.57 -7.41 -6.42
N VAL A 452 -8.08 -6.58 -7.34
CA VAL A 452 -8.12 -5.13 -7.15
C VAL A 452 -8.79 -4.73 -5.84
N VAL A 453 -8.14 -3.84 -5.09
CA VAL A 453 -8.55 -3.54 -3.72
C VAL A 453 -9.52 -2.35 -3.65
N GLU A 454 -10.56 -2.50 -2.81
CA GLU A 454 -11.53 -1.45 -2.48
C GLU A 454 -11.01 -0.55 -1.33
N GLY A 455 -11.26 0.76 -1.42
CA GLY A 455 -10.89 1.74 -0.39
C GLY A 455 -10.85 3.17 -0.92
N PHE A 456 -9.86 3.62 -1.68
CA PHE A 456 -8.45 3.28 -1.49
C PHE A 456 -7.70 4.57 -1.13
N GLY A 457 -6.80 4.53 -0.15
CA GLY A 457 -6.18 5.71 0.47
C GLY A 457 -5.62 6.72 -0.54
N TRP A 458 -4.72 6.30 -1.45
CA TRP A 458 -4.18 7.22 -2.45
C TRP A 458 -5.25 7.74 -3.42
N THR A 459 -6.32 6.99 -3.68
CA THR A 459 -7.32 7.35 -4.69
C THR A 459 -8.17 8.48 -4.14
N ASN A 460 -8.57 8.31 -2.88
CA ASN A 460 -9.33 9.28 -2.13
C ASN A 460 -8.52 10.58 -1.99
N GLY A 461 -7.23 10.45 -1.66
CA GLY A 461 -6.29 11.56 -1.55
C GLY A 461 -6.11 12.34 -2.85
N VAL A 462 -5.79 11.65 -3.96
CA VAL A 462 -5.60 12.28 -5.27
C VAL A 462 -6.89 12.93 -5.77
N LEU A 463 -8.06 12.34 -5.52
CA LEU A 463 -9.33 12.94 -5.93
C LEU A 463 -9.63 14.23 -5.15
N ILE A 464 -9.45 14.21 -3.83
CA ILE A 464 -9.64 15.40 -2.99
C ILE A 464 -8.68 16.51 -3.41
N TRP A 465 -7.40 16.17 -3.64
CA TRP A 465 -6.41 17.10 -4.19
C TRP A 465 -6.84 17.66 -5.54
N THR A 466 -7.31 16.83 -6.45
CA THR A 466 -7.75 17.23 -7.80
C THR A 466 -8.90 18.23 -7.73
N VAL A 467 -9.93 17.95 -6.92
CA VAL A 467 -11.09 18.83 -6.79
C VAL A 467 -10.71 20.16 -6.14
N ASP A 468 -9.83 20.13 -5.15
CA ASP A 468 -9.29 21.33 -4.54
C ASP A 468 -8.48 22.18 -5.53
N GLU A 469 -7.53 21.58 -6.24
CA GLU A 469 -6.60 22.30 -7.12
C GLU A 469 -7.31 22.94 -8.32
N PHE A 470 -8.20 22.21 -9.00
CA PHE A 470 -8.86 22.72 -10.21
C PHE A 470 -10.18 23.45 -9.92
N GLY A 471 -10.85 23.14 -8.81
CA GLY A 471 -12.04 23.84 -8.35
C GLY A 471 -13.13 23.97 -9.41
N ASN A 472 -13.62 25.20 -9.62
CA ASN A 472 -14.72 25.49 -10.57
C ASN A 472 -14.34 25.39 -12.05
N GLN A 473 -13.08 25.03 -12.37
CA GLN A 473 -12.70 24.70 -13.74
C GLN A 473 -13.15 23.28 -14.11
N LEU A 474 -13.39 22.42 -13.11
CA LEU A 474 -13.94 21.09 -13.31
C LEU A 474 -15.42 21.20 -13.70
N GLN A 475 -15.81 20.32 -14.62
CA GLN A 475 -17.18 20.16 -15.06
C GLN A 475 -17.76 18.90 -14.42
N ARG A 476 -19.08 18.91 -14.22
CA ARG A 476 -19.81 17.75 -13.75
C ARG A 476 -19.52 16.54 -14.66
N PRO A 477 -19.15 15.38 -14.09
CA PRO A 477 -18.95 14.19 -14.89
C PRO A 477 -20.21 13.79 -15.68
N ASP A 478 -20.02 13.51 -16.96
CA ASP A 478 -21.04 12.88 -17.80
C ASP A 478 -20.66 11.42 -18.03
N CYS A 479 -21.42 10.53 -17.41
CA CYS A 479 -21.17 9.10 -17.51
C CYS A 479 -21.97 8.42 -18.63
N GLY A 480 -22.80 9.14 -19.38
CA GLY A 480 -23.71 8.58 -20.38
C GLY A 480 -24.69 7.54 -19.81
N ASP A 481 -25.12 6.60 -20.66
CA ASP A 481 -26.06 5.52 -20.31
C ASP A 481 -25.37 4.42 -19.48
N LEU A 482 -25.07 4.70 -18.21
CA LEU A 482 -24.53 3.71 -17.29
C LEU A 482 -25.56 2.66 -16.87
N GLN A 483 -25.13 1.40 -16.82
CA GLN A 483 -25.86 0.30 -16.18
C GLN A 483 -25.17 -0.11 -14.87
N ALA A 484 -25.96 -0.59 -13.90
CA ALA A 484 -25.43 -1.11 -12.65
C ALA A 484 -24.48 -2.30 -12.89
N ALA A 485 -23.36 -2.35 -12.17
CA ALA A 485 -22.49 -3.53 -12.18
C ALA A 485 -23.24 -4.73 -11.57
N HIS A 486 -23.66 -5.71 -12.38
CA HIS A 486 -24.42 -6.87 -11.91
C HIS A 486 -23.55 -7.83 -11.08
N THR A 487 -23.91 -8.05 -9.81
CA THR A 487 -23.23 -8.98 -8.88
C THR A 487 -23.79 -10.42 -8.87
N THR A 488 -24.72 -10.77 -9.78
CA THR A 488 -25.48 -12.05 -9.69
C THR A 488 -25.52 -12.91 -10.96
N GLN A 489 -24.69 -12.67 -11.99
CA GLN A 489 -24.62 -13.58 -13.15
C GLN A 489 -23.40 -14.51 -13.09
N LYS A 490 -23.66 -15.81 -13.28
CA LYS A 490 -22.63 -16.84 -13.50
C LYS A 490 -21.83 -16.52 -14.76
N ARG A 491 -20.52 -16.33 -14.56
CA ARG A 491 -19.39 -16.38 -15.52
C ARG A 491 -19.72 -16.17 -17.00
N ASP A 492 -19.35 -14.99 -17.48
CA ASP A 492 -18.30 -14.90 -18.50
C ASP A 492 -17.09 -14.19 -17.87
N VAL A 493 -15.90 -14.53 -18.34
CA VAL A 493 -14.56 -14.24 -17.78
C VAL A 493 -14.34 -12.75 -17.44
N GLN A 494 -13.51 -12.47 -16.42
CA GLN A 494 -13.15 -11.17 -15.80
C GLN A 494 -14.08 -10.65 -14.68
N SER A 495 -14.14 -11.35 -13.54
CA SER A 495 -14.65 -10.74 -12.30
C SER A 495 -13.73 -11.05 -11.12
N ALA A 496 -13.15 -9.98 -10.57
CA ALA A 496 -12.22 -9.93 -9.45
C ALA A 496 -12.86 -10.19 -8.07
N VAL A 497 -14.02 -10.85 -8.01
CA VAL A 497 -14.85 -10.86 -6.81
C VAL A 497 -15.38 -12.26 -6.48
N GLU A 498 -14.50 -13.19 -6.14
CA GLU A 498 -14.89 -14.37 -5.34
C GLU A 498 -13.83 -14.71 -4.28
N LEU A 499 -14.08 -14.28 -3.04
CA LEU A 499 -13.46 -14.87 -1.84
C LEU A 499 -14.10 -16.23 -1.56
N HIS A 500 -13.31 -17.19 -1.10
CA HIS A 500 -13.81 -18.46 -0.58
C HIS A 500 -14.82 -18.22 0.56
N VAL A 501 -15.90 -19.02 0.62
CA VAL A 501 -17.05 -18.80 1.52
C VAL A 501 -16.67 -18.75 3.02
N ARG A 502 -15.55 -19.37 3.41
CA ARG A 502 -15.02 -19.27 4.78
C ARG A 502 -14.30 -17.93 5.04
N ASP A 503 -13.54 -17.40 4.08
CA ASP A 503 -12.75 -16.18 4.25
C ASP A 503 -13.63 -14.92 4.15
N GLY A 504 -14.68 -14.97 3.32
CA GLY A 504 -15.69 -13.91 3.22
C GLY A 504 -16.52 -13.68 4.49
N SER A 505 -16.40 -14.56 5.50
CA SER A 505 -17.04 -14.42 6.82
C SER A 505 -16.19 -13.65 7.84
N ARG A 506 -14.88 -13.46 7.59
CA ARG A 506 -13.93 -12.78 8.50
C ARG A 506 -13.28 -11.51 7.91
N VAL A 507 -13.43 -11.24 6.61
CA VAL A 507 -13.07 -9.93 6.03
C VAL A 507 -14.16 -8.89 6.36
N LYS A 508 -13.81 -7.87 7.16
CA LYS A 508 -14.64 -6.66 7.28
C LYS A 508 -14.82 -6.06 5.88
N LYS A 509 -16.04 -6.14 5.35
CA LYS A 509 -16.42 -5.54 4.08
C LYS A 509 -16.45 -4.02 4.25
N PHE A 510 -15.47 -3.33 3.69
CA PHE A 510 -15.38 -1.86 3.76
C PHE A 510 -16.53 -1.13 3.02
N GLY A 511 -17.39 -1.85 2.28
CA GLY A 511 -18.61 -1.29 1.68
C GLY A 511 -19.95 -1.64 2.36
N LYS A 512 -19.97 -2.47 3.42
CA LYS A 512 -21.25 -2.82 4.09
C LYS A 512 -21.43 -2.03 5.37
N ARG A 513 -22.18 -0.93 5.30
CA ARG A 513 -22.72 -0.28 6.50
C ARG A 513 -23.48 -1.33 7.33
N ALA A 514 -23.00 -1.59 8.54
CA ALA A 514 -23.77 -2.28 9.55
C ALA A 514 -25.10 -1.55 9.72
N LYS A 515 -26.21 -2.30 9.72
CA LYS A 515 -27.55 -1.77 9.91
C LYS A 515 -27.56 -0.85 11.14
N ARG A 516 -27.77 0.45 10.93
CA ARG A 516 -28.21 1.37 11.99
C ARG A 516 -29.58 0.87 12.46
N SER A 517 -29.63 0.35 13.68
CA SER A 517 -30.89 0.14 14.38
C SER A 517 -31.34 1.50 14.90
N VAL A 518 -32.61 1.83 14.69
CA VAL A 518 -33.29 3.03 15.22
C VAL A 518 -33.17 3.10 16.74
#